data_AF-A0A0S2PJ25-F1
#
_entry.id   AF-A0A0S2PJ25-F1
#
_cell.length_a   1.000
_cell.length_b   1.000
_cell.length_c   1.000
_cell.angle_alpha   90.00
_cell.angle_beta   90.00
_cell.angle_gamma   90.00
#
_symmetry.space_group_name_H-M   'P 1'
#
loop_
_entity.id
_entity.type
_entity.pdbx_description
1 polymer ?
#
loop_
_entity_poly.entity_id
_entity_poly.type
_entity_poly.pdbx_seq_one_letter_code
_entity_poly.pdbx_strand_id
1 'polypeptide(L)'
;YFKAIAPYLEPNAVIVGLPSQPGFQFQCCDLLGIGGKTCAIVSFESLPWACRIQKFGREVQVLGPKDTLACAIIKRGCRPQFPILPTIQYVIGKEPKLTVAANYLSINLLADSVVHPPMMYGTWKDWDGKPVSEKPLFYQGLNDFAADMLDKVSTELFNTAQVIQQKYPEMDMSDV
;
A
#
# COMPACT_ATOMS: atom_id res chain seq x y z
N TYR A 1 13.03 -12.88 -0.43
CA TYR A 1 13.45 -12.14 0.78
C TYR A 1 12.87 -12.74 2.06
N PHE A 2 11.55 -12.87 2.25
CA PHE A 2 10.98 -13.42 3.50
C PHE A 2 11.57 -14.76 3.97
N LYS A 3 11.60 -15.77 3.09
CA LYS A 3 12.20 -17.09 3.41
C LYS A 3 13.65 -16.98 3.90
N ALA A 4 14.41 -16.00 3.42
CA ALA A 4 15.81 -15.81 3.79
C ALA A 4 15.97 -15.16 5.18
N ILE A 5 15.07 -14.24 5.55
CA ILE A 5 15.12 -13.57 6.86
C ILE A 5 14.40 -14.34 7.97
N ALA A 6 13.49 -15.25 7.63
CA ALA A 6 12.66 -15.99 8.58
C ALA A 6 13.45 -16.71 9.70
N PRO A 7 14.61 -17.36 9.44
CA PRO A 7 15.39 -18.02 10.49
C PRO A 7 15.98 -17.06 11.52
N TYR A 8 16.16 -15.78 11.17
CA TYR A 8 16.82 -14.76 11.99
C TYR A 8 15.83 -13.82 12.69
N LEU A 9 14.52 -14.04 12.51
CA LEU A 9 13.50 -13.17 13.07
C LEU A 9 13.31 -13.43 14.57
N GLU A 10 13.67 -12.43 15.36
CA GLU A 10 13.53 -12.43 16.82
C GLU A 10 12.09 -12.13 17.28
N PRO A 11 11.72 -12.55 18.50
CA PRO A 11 10.48 -12.11 19.13
C PRO A 11 10.42 -10.59 19.24
N ASN A 12 9.22 -10.05 19.08
CA ASN A 12 8.88 -8.62 19.06
C ASN A 12 9.49 -7.82 17.91
N ALA A 13 9.96 -8.49 16.85
CA ALA A 13 10.34 -7.82 15.62
C ALA A 13 9.16 -7.07 14.99
N VAL A 14 9.45 -5.89 14.42
CA VAL A 14 8.51 -5.06 13.66
C VAL A 14 8.86 -5.19 12.18
N ILE A 15 7.97 -5.82 11.41
CA ILE A 15 8.11 -6.02 9.97
C ILE A 15 7.39 -4.89 9.26
N VAL A 16 8.11 -4.13 8.42
CA VAL A 16 7.57 -2.95 7.75
C VAL A 16 7.57 -3.15 6.23
N GLY A 17 6.41 -3.01 5.60
CA GLY A 17 6.26 -2.91 4.14
C GLY A 17 6.07 -1.45 3.72
N LEU A 18 7.02 -0.92 2.93
CA LEU A 18 7.05 0.49 2.49
C LEU A 18 7.47 0.57 1.01
N PRO A 19 6.53 0.49 0.06
CA PRO A 19 5.11 0.25 0.24
C PRO A 19 4.82 -1.23 0.55
N SER A 20 3.65 -1.51 1.11
CA SER A 20 3.26 -2.89 1.42
C SER A 20 2.68 -3.63 0.22
N GLN A 21 1.80 -2.98 -0.56
CA GLN A 21 0.96 -3.59 -1.59
C GLN A 21 -0.04 -4.64 -1.04
N PRO A 22 -1.13 -4.92 -1.78
CA PRO A 22 -2.12 -5.91 -1.36
C PRO A 22 -1.52 -7.30 -1.10
N GLY A 23 -1.84 -7.87 0.07
CA GLY A 23 -1.46 -9.23 0.44
C GLY A 23 -0.11 -9.38 1.14
N PHE A 24 0.61 -8.28 1.38
CA PHE A 24 1.85 -8.27 2.15
C PHE A 24 1.76 -8.99 3.49
N GLN A 25 0.71 -8.72 4.26
CA GLN A 25 0.49 -9.32 5.58
C GLN A 25 0.25 -10.83 5.49
N PHE A 26 -0.41 -11.31 4.42
CA PHE A 26 -0.64 -12.74 4.21
C PHE A 26 0.68 -13.45 3.91
N GLN A 27 1.50 -12.86 3.03
CA GLN A 27 2.83 -13.39 2.73
C GLN A 27 3.76 -13.34 3.95
N CYS A 28 3.68 -12.30 4.79
CA CYS A 28 4.41 -12.25 6.05
C CYS A 28 3.99 -13.40 6.97
N CYS A 29 2.68 -13.58 7.17
CA CYS A 29 2.13 -14.64 8.03
C CYS A 29 2.60 -16.03 7.60
N ASP A 30 2.54 -16.31 6.30
CA ASP A 30 2.92 -17.60 5.72
C ASP A 30 4.44 -17.80 5.69
N LEU A 31 5.17 -16.91 5.02
CA LEU A 31 6.57 -17.13 4.66
C LEU A 31 7.57 -16.80 5.77
N LEU A 32 7.19 -15.95 6.74
CA LEU A 32 8.02 -15.69 7.92
C LEU A 32 7.69 -16.64 9.07
N GLY A 33 6.66 -17.48 8.93
CA GLY A 33 6.21 -18.38 9.98
C GLY A 33 5.80 -17.63 11.26
N ILE A 34 5.35 -16.38 11.13
CA ILE A 34 5.01 -15.56 12.29
C ILE A 34 3.70 -16.01 12.95
N GLY A 35 2.96 -16.96 12.38
CA GLY A 35 1.76 -17.59 12.93
C GLY A 35 1.79 -17.85 14.45
N GLY A 36 2.95 -18.26 15.00
CA GLY A 36 3.17 -18.46 16.44
C GLY A 36 4.18 -17.54 17.12
N LYS A 37 4.68 -16.50 16.44
CA LYS A 37 5.67 -15.54 16.99
C LYS A 37 5.02 -14.21 17.35
N THR A 38 5.53 -13.54 18.39
CA THR A 38 5.14 -12.16 18.72
C THR A 38 5.83 -11.21 17.72
N CYS A 39 5.13 -10.73 16.69
CA CYS A 39 5.69 -9.78 15.73
C CYS A 39 4.63 -8.76 15.32
N ALA A 40 5.04 -7.52 15.10
CA ALA A 40 4.17 -6.52 14.52
C ALA A 40 4.36 -6.47 12.99
N ILE A 41 3.28 -6.28 12.25
CA ILE A 41 3.31 -6.00 10.81
C ILE A 41 2.82 -4.58 10.62
N VAL A 42 3.60 -3.76 9.91
CA VAL A 42 3.25 -2.39 9.52
C VAL A 42 3.18 -2.32 8.01
N SER A 43 2.01 -1.94 7.49
CA SER A 43 1.75 -1.87 6.06
C SER A 43 1.47 -0.43 5.65
N PHE A 44 2.36 0.18 4.88
CA PHE A 44 2.17 1.53 4.34
C PHE A 44 1.48 1.50 2.98
N GLU A 45 0.63 2.50 2.73
CA GLU A 45 -0.14 2.66 1.49
C GLU A 45 0.74 2.94 0.26
N SER A 46 1.91 3.57 0.43
CA SER A 46 2.77 3.97 -0.68
C SER A 46 4.20 4.32 -0.22
N LEU A 47 5.06 4.75 -1.15
CA LEU A 47 6.37 5.31 -0.82
C LEU A 47 6.25 6.73 -0.24
N PRO A 48 7.10 7.10 0.74
CA PRO A 48 7.09 8.43 1.36
C PRO A 48 7.63 9.54 0.46
N TRP A 49 8.46 9.20 -0.52
CA TRP A 49 9.11 10.15 -1.43
C TRP A 49 8.98 9.73 -2.89
N ALA A 50 8.85 10.71 -3.76
CA ALA A 50 9.24 10.55 -5.15
C ALA A 50 10.77 10.70 -5.24
N CYS A 51 11.48 9.65 -5.61
CA CYS A 51 12.94 9.68 -5.69
C CYS A 51 13.48 8.90 -6.88
N ARG A 52 14.70 9.22 -7.31
CA ARG A 52 15.37 8.56 -8.42
C ARG A 52 16.86 8.40 -8.14
N ILE A 53 17.39 7.22 -8.45
CA ILE A 53 18.83 6.97 -8.39
C ILE A 53 19.51 7.84 -9.45
N GLN A 54 20.51 8.60 -9.03
CA GLN A 54 21.41 9.35 -9.92
C GLN A 54 22.68 8.54 -10.17
N LYS A 55 23.22 7.93 -9.12
CA LYS A 55 24.38 7.03 -9.20
C LYS A 55 24.18 5.82 -8.30
N PHE A 56 24.20 4.63 -8.91
CA PHE A 56 23.97 3.37 -8.20
C PHE A 56 24.89 3.22 -6.98
N GLY A 57 24.29 2.97 -5.82
CA GLY A 57 24.99 2.76 -4.54
C GLY A 57 25.69 3.98 -3.96
N ARG A 58 25.52 5.18 -4.53
CA ARG A 58 26.24 6.39 -4.09
C ARG A 58 25.37 7.64 -3.99
N GLU A 59 24.34 7.78 -4.84
CA GLU A 59 23.57 9.02 -4.92
C GLU A 59 22.12 8.78 -5.33
N VAL A 60 21.20 9.41 -4.60
CA VAL A 60 19.76 9.43 -4.85
C VAL A 60 19.27 10.87 -4.80
N GLN A 61 18.40 11.24 -5.74
CA GLN A 61 17.69 12.52 -5.72
C GLN A 61 16.29 12.30 -5.16
N VAL A 62 15.94 13.06 -4.13
CA VAL A 62 14.56 13.17 -3.63
C VAL A 62 13.91 14.35 -4.35
N LEU A 63 12.86 14.09 -5.12
CA LEU A 63 12.11 15.10 -5.87
C LEU A 63 11.10 15.80 -4.95
N GLY A 64 10.54 15.09 -3.97
CA GLY A 64 9.66 15.65 -2.97
C GLY A 64 9.07 14.58 -2.04
N PRO A 65 8.75 14.94 -0.78
CA PRO A 65 7.96 14.11 0.12
C PRO A 65 6.47 14.20 -0.20
N LYS A 66 5.71 13.23 0.30
CA LYS A 66 4.26 13.40 0.50
C LYS A 66 4.00 14.27 1.74
N ASP A 67 2.81 14.86 1.83
CA ASP A 67 2.39 15.59 3.03
C ASP A 67 2.03 14.64 4.18
N THR A 68 1.29 13.58 3.86
CA THR A 68 0.87 12.54 4.80
C THR A 68 1.08 11.15 4.20
N LEU A 69 1.19 10.16 5.08
CA LEU A 69 1.32 8.76 4.67
C LEU A 69 0.69 7.83 5.72
N ALA A 70 -0.36 7.12 5.35
CA ALA A 70 -1.06 6.20 6.24
C ALA A 70 -0.40 4.81 6.29
N CYS A 71 -0.54 4.15 7.45
CA CYS A 71 -0.20 2.75 7.62
C CYS A 71 -1.21 2.02 8.50
N ALA A 72 -1.30 0.70 8.33
CA ALA A 72 -1.98 -0.18 9.27
C ALA A 72 -0.97 -0.96 10.11
N ILE A 73 -1.29 -1.19 11.39
CA ILE A 73 -0.41 -1.88 12.34
C ILE A 73 -1.13 -3.09 12.96
N ILE A 74 -0.66 -4.30 12.66
CA ILE A 74 -1.15 -5.53 13.28
C ILE A 74 -0.11 -6.00 14.31
N LYS A 75 -0.41 -5.86 15.61
CA LYS A 75 0.57 -6.14 16.67
C LYS A 75 0.79 -7.63 16.97
N ARG A 76 -0.19 -8.52 16.78
CA ARG A 76 -0.07 -9.97 17.05
C ARG A 76 0.67 -10.32 18.37
N GLY A 77 0.32 -9.63 19.46
CA GLY A 77 0.95 -9.82 20.78
C GLY A 77 2.36 -9.25 20.96
N CYS A 78 2.91 -8.59 19.93
CA CYS A 78 4.19 -7.89 19.93
C CYS A 78 4.22 -6.78 20.99
N ARG A 79 5.29 -6.78 21.79
CA ARG A 79 5.58 -5.79 22.83
C ARG A 79 6.98 -5.21 22.60
N PRO A 80 7.16 -4.38 21.55
CA PRO A 80 8.44 -3.75 21.30
C PRO A 80 8.74 -2.77 22.45
N GLN A 81 10.03 -2.58 22.76
CA GLN A 81 10.48 -1.64 23.79
C GLN A 81 10.33 -0.16 23.38
N PHE A 82 9.83 0.09 22.16
CA PHE A 82 9.65 1.40 21.57
C PHE A 82 8.25 1.54 20.96
N PRO A 83 7.71 2.76 20.86
CA PRO A 83 6.44 2.99 20.20
C PRO A 83 6.61 2.91 18.67
N ILE A 84 5.93 1.95 18.03
CA ILE A 84 6.12 1.61 16.60
C ILE A 84 6.03 2.83 15.68
N LEU A 85 4.89 3.54 15.63
CA LEU A 85 4.69 4.62 14.67
C LEU A 85 5.61 5.83 14.93
N PRO A 86 5.76 6.34 16.18
CA PRO A 86 6.70 7.44 16.44
C PRO A 86 8.15 7.09 16.11
N THR A 87 8.59 5.84 16.33
CA THR A 87 9.93 5.40 15.93
C THR A 87 10.08 5.40 14.41
N ILE A 88 9.08 4.94 13.65
CA ILE A 88 9.13 5.00 12.19
C ILE A 88 9.11 6.46 11.70
N GLN A 89 8.30 7.34 12.31
CA GLN A 89 8.29 8.77 12.01
C GLN A 89 9.66 9.40 12.24
N TYR A 90 10.33 9.06 13.34
CA TYR A 90 11.70 9.54 13.63
C TYR A 90 12.69 9.12 12.54
N VAL A 91 12.60 7.88 12.04
CA VAL A 91 13.48 7.37 10.97
C VAL A 91 13.17 8.01 9.61
N ILE A 92 11.90 8.22 9.28
CA ILE A 92 11.47 8.86 8.03
C ILE A 92 11.79 10.36 8.04
N GLY A 93 11.74 11.01 9.21
CA GLY A 93 11.99 12.43 9.38
C GLY A 93 10.71 13.24 9.53
N LYS A 94 10.76 14.54 9.23
CA LYS A 94 9.65 15.47 9.45
C LYS A 94 8.45 15.21 8.53
N GLU A 95 8.73 14.84 7.27
CA GLU A 95 7.74 14.70 6.21
C GLU A 95 7.96 13.38 5.46
N PRO A 96 6.90 12.60 5.16
CA PRO A 96 5.48 12.85 5.46
C PRO A 96 5.11 12.70 6.94
N LYS A 97 3.98 13.31 7.34
CA LYS A 97 3.32 13.02 8.62
C LYS A 97 2.66 11.63 8.54
N LEU A 98 3.10 10.71 9.39
CA LEU A 98 2.57 9.36 9.41
C LEU A 98 1.27 9.29 10.20
N THR A 99 0.30 8.55 9.67
CA THR A 99 -1.02 8.31 10.30
C THR A 99 -1.31 6.81 10.39
N VAL A 100 -2.29 6.44 11.23
CA VAL A 100 -2.77 5.07 11.35
C VAL A 100 -4.12 4.97 10.66
N ALA A 101 -4.23 4.10 9.67
CA ALA A 101 -5.51 3.73 9.06
C ALA A 101 -6.31 2.84 10.02
N ALA A 102 -7.63 2.85 9.89
CA ALA A 102 -8.59 2.08 10.71
C ALA A 102 -8.18 0.61 10.81
N ASN A 103 -7.83 -0.01 9.68
CA ASN A 103 -7.28 -1.35 9.67
C ASN A 103 -6.48 -1.66 8.38
N TYR A 104 -5.97 -2.88 8.27
CA TYR A 104 -5.12 -3.30 7.14
C TYR A 104 -5.87 -3.49 5.82
N LEU A 105 -7.18 -3.73 5.85
CA LEU A 105 -8.03 -3.79 4.66
C LEU A 105 -8.15 -2.41 4.02
N SER A 106 -8.12 -1.31 4.79
CA SER A 106 -8.10 0.04 4.25
C SER A 106 -6.91 0.25 3.30
N ILE A 107 -5.72 -0.23 3.71
CA ILE A 107 -4.51 -0.18 2.90
C ILE A 107 -4.59 -1.09 1.66
N ASN A 108 -5.20 -2.27 1.78
CA ASN A 108 -5.26 -3.23 0.68
C ASN A 108 -6.31 -2.89 -0.37
N LEU A 109 -7.50 -2.47 0.05
CA LEU A 109 -8.63 -2.20 -0.82
C LEU A 109 -8.42 -0.89 -1.60
N LEU A 110 -7.75 0.09 -1.00
CA LEU A 110 -7.47 1.40 -1.62
C LEU A 110 -6.12 1.46 -2.35
N ALA A 111 -5.46 0.33 -2.58
CA ALA A 111 -4.17 0.30 -3.25
C ALA A 111 -4.26 0.76 -4.72
N ASP A 112 -3.13 1.21 -5.27
CA ASP A 112 -2.99 1.71 -6.66
C ASP A 112 -3.51 0.74 -7.75
N SER A 113 -3.73 -0.54 -7.42
CA SER A 113 -4.32 -1.55 -8.30
C SER A 113 -5.72 -1.21 -8.82
N VAL A 114 -6.42 -0.24 -8.20
CA VAL A 114 -7.79 0.12 -8.56
C VAL A 114 -7.86 1.21 -9.64
N VAL A 115 -6.74 1.90 -9.92
CA VAL A 115 -6.70 3.05 -10.84
C VAL A 115 -6.04 2.69 -12.17
N HIS A 116 -4.83 2.13 -12.14
CA HIS A 116 -4.05 1.94 -13.38
C HIS A 116 -4.67 0.93 -14.35
N PRO A 117 -5.22 -0.23 -13.93
CA PRO A 117 -5.81 -1.18 -14.87
C PRO A 117 -7.05 -0.64 -15.60
N PRO A 118 -8.05 -0.02 -14.94
CA PRO A 118 -9.17 0.63 -15.64
C PRO A 118 -8.73 1.68 -16.66
N MET A 119 -7.77 2.54 -16.28
CA MET A 119 -7.19 3.55 -17.16
C MET A 119 -6.57 2.92 -18.41
N MET A 120 -5.66 1.96 -18.21
CA MET A 120 -4.96 1.29 -19.31
C MET A 120 -5.92 0.53 -20.22
N TYR A 121 -6.88 -0.19 -19.63
CA TYR A 121 -7.88 -0.91 -20.40
C TYR A 121 -8.76 0.05 -21.20
N GLY A 122 -9.28 1.12 -20.59
CA GLY A 122 -10.12 2.08 -21.28
C GLY A 122 -9.42 2.86 -22.40
N THR A 123 -8.11 3.07 -22.32
CA THR A 123 -7.32 3.67 -23.41
C THR A 123 -7.08 2.69 -24.55
N TRP A 124 -6.81 1.41 -24.27
CA TRP A 124 -6.24 0.48 -25.24
C TRP A 124 -7.12 -0.72 -25.63
N LYS A 125 -8.31 -0.88 -25.04
CA LYS A 125 -9.20 -2.03 -25.26
C LYS A 125 -9.54 -2.33 -26.72
N ASP A 126 -9.65 -1.27 -27.53
CA ASP A 126 -10.04 -1.33 -28.95
C ASP A 126 -8.87 -0.91 -29.88
N TRP A 127 -7.63 -1.05 -29.42
CA TRP A 127 -6.44 -0.62 -30.17
C TRP A 127 -6.26 -1.46 -31.45
N ASP A 128 -6.03 -0.79 -32.58
CA ASP A 128 -5.94 -1.41 -33.91
C ASP A 128 -4.54 -1.92 -34.27
N GLY A 129 -3.59 -1.84 -33.33
CA GLY A 129 -2.19 -2.24 -33.53
C GLY A 129 -1.31 -1.17 -34.19
N LYS A 130 -1.85 0.00 -34.53
CA LYS A 130 -1.06 1.07 -35.17
C LYS A 130 -0.42 1.99 -34.12
N PRO A 131 0.80 2.49 -34.39
CA PRO A 131 1.44 3.44 -33.49
C PRO A 131 0.67 4.76 -33.44
N VAL A 132 0.73 5.41 -32.28
CA VAL A 132 0.25 6.79 -32.09
C VAL A 132 1.35 7.79 -32.43
N SER A 133 0.97 8.98 -32.90
CA SER A 133 1.91 10.03 -33.35
C SER A 133 2.69 10.68 -32.22
N GLU A 134 2.13 10.70 -31.00
CA GLU A 134 2.74 11.28 -29.82
C GLU A 134 2.44 10.45 -28.57
N LYS A 135 3.22 10.69 -27.52
CA LYS A 135 2.99 10.04 -26.22
C LYS A 135 1.66 10.53 -25.64
N PRO A 136 0.67 9.65 -25.42
CA PRO A 136 -0.60 10.08 -24.86
C PRO A 136 -0.43 10.53 -23.41
N LEU A 137 -1.30 11.46 -23.01
CA LEU A 137 -1.45 11.83 -21.61
C LEU A 137 -2.03 10.64 -20.84
N PHE A 138 -1.56 10.42 -19.61
CA PHE A 138 -2.06 9.34 -18.76
C PHE A 138 -3.33 9.80 -18.02
N TYR A 139 -3.19 10.48 -16.87
CA TYR A 139 -4.35 10.94 -16.09
C TYR A 139 -5.20 11.98 -16.81
N GLN A 140 -4.57 12.91 -17.53
CA GLN A 140 -5.27 13.97 -18.27
C GLN A 140 -5.89 13.48 -19.58
N GLY A 141 -5.57 12.24 -19.99
CA GLY A 141 -6.16 11.59 -21.18
C GLY A 141 -7.33 10.67 -20.85
N LEU A 142 -7.88 10.74 -19.62
CA LEU A 142 -9.00 9.91 -19.17
C LEU A 142 -10.23 10.12 -20.08
N ASN A 143 -10.75 9.03 -20.64
CA ASN A 143 -11.98 9.03 -21.43
C ASN A 143 -13.20 8.59 -20.59
N ASP A 144 -14.41 8.84 -21.10
CA ASP A 144 -15.67 8.54 -20.39
C ASP A 144 -15.79 7.07 -20.00
N PHE A 145 -15.31 6.16 -20.86
CA PHE A 145 -15.35 4.72 -20.58
C PHE A 145 -14.44 4.34 -19.41
N ALA A 146 -13.21 4.85 -19.38
CA ALA A 146 -12.28 4.62 -18.27
C ALA A 146 -12.81 5.27 -16.98
N ALA A 147 -13.47 6.44 -17.07
CA ALA A 147 -14.06 7.11 -15.92
C ALA A 147 -15.21 6.30 -15.33
N ASP A 148 -16.12 5.79 -16.17
CA ASP A 148 -17.19 4.88 -15.76
C ASP A 148 -16.64 3.57 -15.16
N MET A 149 -15.54 3.04 -15.71
CA MET A 149 -14.89 1.86 -15.13
C MET A 149 -14.29 2.12 -13.76
N LEU A 150 -13.65 3.27 -13.55
CA LEU A 150 -13.13 3.68 -12.25
C LEU A 150 -14.25 3.82 -11.21
N ASP A 151 -15.39 4.41 -11.59
CA ASP A 151 -16.57 4.55 -10.72
C ASP A 151 -17.14 3.20 -10.31
N LYS A 152 -17.24 2.25 -11.25
CA LYS A 152 -17.69 0.88 -10.97
C LYS A 152 -16.74 0.13 -10.04
N VAL A 153 -15.42 0.21 -10.27
CA VAL A 153 -14.43 -0.39 -9.38
C VAL A 153 -14.52 0.21 -7.98
N SER A 154 -14.64 1.54 -7.88
CA SER A 154 -14.84 2.23 -6.59
C SER A 154 -16.10 1.73 -5.86
N THR A 155 -17.21 1.61 -6.59
CA THR A 155 -18.49 1.10 -6.06
C THR A 155 -18.37 -0.33 -5.55
N GLU A 156 -17.65 -1.20 -6.26
CA GLU A 156 -17.40 -2.59 -5.83
C GLU A 156 -16.59 -2.66 -4.53
N LEU A 157 -15.59 -1.80 -4.37
CA LEU A 157 -14.79 -1.72 -3.14
C LEU A 157 -15.63 -1.26 -1.96
N PHE A 158 -16.42 -0.19 -2.14
CA PHE A 158 -17.32 0.31 -1.12
C PHE A 158 -18.35 -0.77 -0.70
N ASN A 159 -18.99 -1.42 -1.67
CA ASN A 159 -19.95 -2.49 -1.38
C ASN A 159 -19.29 -3.66 -0.64
N THR A 160 -18.05 -4.01 -1.00
CA THR A 160 -17.27 -5.04 -0.30
C THR A 160 -17.00 -4.63 1.15
N ALA A 161 -16.60 -3.38 1.39
CA ALA A 161 -16.37 -2.85 2.73
C ALA A 161 -17.64 -2.87 3.58
N GLN A 162 -18.79 -2.49 3.01
CA GLN A 162 -20.10 -2.56 3.68
C GLN A 162 -20.45 -3.99 4.12
N VAL A 163 -20.27 -4.97 3.23
CA VAL A 163 -20.55 -6.38 3.57
C VAL A 163 -19.60 -6.91 4.65
N ILE A 164 -18.32 -6.52 4.61
CA ILE A 164 -17.35 -6.89 5.66
C ILE A 164 -17.78 -6.30 7.01
N GLN A 165 -18.13 -5.01 7.05
CA GLN A 165 -18.59 -4.33 8.27
C GLN A 165 -19.86 -4.96 8.85
N GLN A 166 -20.81 -5.35 8.00
CA GLN A 166 -22.04 -6.03 8.43
C GLN A 166 -21.76 -7.41 9.03
N LYS A 167 -20.80 -8.16 8.46
CA LYS A 167 -20.45 -9.50 8.92
C LYS A 167 -19.54 -9.49 10.15
N TYR A 168 -18.71 -8.45 10.28
CA TYR A 168 -17.76 -8.25 11.38
C TYR A 168 -17.94 -6.83 11.94
N PRO A 169 -18.96 -6.59 12.78
CA PRO A 169 -19.28 -5.25 13.29
C PRO A 169 -18.15 -4.55 14.04
N GLU A 170 -17.19 -5.32 14.57
CA GLU A 170 -16.00 -4.81 15.26
C GLU A 170 -14.88 -4.35 14.31
N MET A 171 -14.93 -4.71 13.03
CA MET A 171 -13.95 -4.27 12.03
C MET A 171 -14.36 -2.91 11.49
N ASP A 172 -13.64 -1.85 11.85
CA ASP A 172 -13.90 -0.50 11.37
C ASP A 172 -13.52 -0.32 9.90
N MET A 173 -14.51 -0.23 9.01
CA MET A 173 -14.33 -0.05 7.56
C MET A 173 -14.52 1.40 7.10
N SER A 174 -14.54 2.39 7.99
CA SER A 174 -14.86 3.78 7.66
C SER A 174 -13.85 4.51 6.75
N ASP A 175 -12.64 3.98 6.64
CA ASP A 175 -11.60 4.51 5.74
C ASP A 175 -11.79 4.09 4.27
N VAL A 176 -12.66 3.12 3.96
CA VAL A 176 -12.85 2.53 2.61
C VAL A 176 -14.13 3.02 1.94
#